data_AF-A0A392PD31-F1
#
_entry.id   AF-A0A392PD31-F1
#
_cell.length_a   1.000
_cell.length_b   1.000
_cell.length_c   1.000
_cell.angle_alpha   90.00
_cell.angle_beta   90.00
_cell.angle_gamma   90.00
#
_symmetry.space_group_name_H-M   'P 1'
#
loop_
_entity.id
_entity.type
_entity.pdbx_description
1 polymer ?
#
loop_
_entity_poly.entity_id
_entity_poly.type
_entity_poly.pdbx_seq_one_letter_code
_entity_poly.pdbx_strand_id
1 'polypeptide(L)'
;PGGPWEFVALLPLFDPPRHDSAETIRRALDLGVSVKMITGDQLAIGKETGRRLGMGTNMYPSSSLLGENKDQLGAVSIDDLIENADGFAGVFPEHKYEIVKRLQARKHICGMTGDGVNDAPALKIADIGIAVADSTDAARSASDIVLTEPGLSVIISAVLTSRAIFQRMKNYTVIPRL
;
A
#
# COMPACT_ATOMS: atom_id res chain seq x y z
N PRO A 1 23.73 17.96 -38.02
CA PRO A 1 22.45 18.71 -38.04
C PRO A 1 21.29 17.75 -38.34
N GLY A 2 20.58 17.31 -37.30
CA GLY A 2 19.36 16.51 -37.47
C GLY A 2 18.22 17.40 -37.94
N GLY A 3 17.47 16.95 -38.95
CA GLY A 3 16.28 17.65 -39.44
C GLY A 3 15.17 17.75 -38.39
N PRO A 4 14.07 18.47 -38.68
CA PRO A 4 12.95 18.57 -37.76
C PRO A 4 12.36 17.18 -37.47
N TRP A 5 12.10 16.88 -36.20
CA TRP A 5 11.46 15.64 -35.78
C TRP A 5 10.01 15.61 -36.30
N GLU A 6 9.63 14.52 -36.97
CA GLU A 6 8.26 14.26 -37.42
C GLU A 6 7.57 13.29 -36.45
N PHE A 7 6.41 13.68 -35.94
CA PHE A 7 5.60 12.80 -35.11
C PHE A 7 4.98 11.70 -35.97
N VAL A 8 5.30 10.43 -35.67
CA VAL A 8 4.78 9.28 -36.43
C VAL A 8 3.53 8.69 -35.77
N ALA A 9 3.64 8.25 -34.51
CA ALA A 9 2.55 7.61 -33.77
C ALA A 9 2.81 7.62 -32.25
N LEU A 10 1.76 7.33 -31.47
CA LEU A 10 1.81 7.08 -30.04
C LEU A 10 1.45 5.62 -29.76
N LEU A 11 2.31 4.90 -29.03
CA LEU A 11 2.03 3.53 -28.57
C LEU A 11 1.84 3.55 -27.04
N PRO A 12 0.59 3.47 -26.53
CA PRO A 12 0.36 3.42 -25.10
C PRO A 12 0.73 2.03 -24.55
N LEU A 13 1.52 2.02 -23.47
CA LEU A 13 1.79 0.83 -22.67
C LEU A 13 1.00 0.94 -21.37
N PHE A 14 0.40 -0.17 -20.94
CA PHE A 14 -0.46 -0.21 -19.77
C PHE A 14 -0.16 -1.47 -18.95
N ASP A 15 0.03 -1.28 -17.64
CA ASP A 15 0.14 -2.38 -16.67
C ASP A 15 -1.21 -2.56 -15.97
N PRO A 16 -1.98 -3.62 -16.28
CA PRO A 16 -3.29 -3.84 -15.69
C PRO A 16 -3.17 -4.24 -14.21
N PRO A 17 -4.07 -3.73 -13.34
CA PRO A 17 -4.16 -4.24 -11.98
C PRO A 17 -4.52 -5.73 -11.99
N ARG A 18 -4.10 -6.46 -10.95
CA ARG A 18 -4.45 -7.89 -10.82
C ARG A 18 -5.97 -8.05 -10.76
N HIS A 19 -6.46 -9.14 -11.36
CA HIS A 19 -7.89 -9.42 -11.52
C HIS A 19 -8.67 -9.40 -10.20
N ASP A 20 -8.04 -9.75 -9.09
CA ASP A 20 -8.63 -9.82 -7.75
C ASP A 20 -8.40 -8.56 -6.91
N SER A 21 -7.67 -7.56 -7.41
CA SER A 21 -7.28 -6.38 -6.61
C SER A 21 -8.48 -5.56 -6.16
N ALA A 22 -9.41 -5.26 -7.07
CA ALA A 22 -10.57 -4.43 -6.76
C ALA A 22 -11.49 -5.11 -5.72
N GLU A 23 -11.71 -6.43 -5.86
CA GLU A 23 -12.50 -7.18 -4.89
C GLU A 23 -11.79 -7.25 -3.53
N THR A 24 -10.49 -7.50 -3.53
CA THR A 24 -9.66 -7.53 -2.31
C THR A 24 -9.75 -6.22 -1.55
N ILE A 25 -9.59 -5.09 -2.25
CA ILE A 25 -9.69 -3.76 -1.62
C ILE A 25 -11.07 -3.54 -1.04
N ARG A 26 -12.14 -3.82 -1.81
CA ARG A 26 -13.52 -3.68 -1.33
C ARG A 26 -13.74 -4.50 -0.06
N ARG A 27 -13.31 -5.76 -0.04
CA ARG A 27 -13.44 -6.63 1.13
C ARG A 27 -12.59 -6.16 2.32
N ALA A 28 -11.41 -5.60 2.08
CA ALA A 28 -10.59 -5.00 3.14
C ALA A 28 -11.32 -3.83 3.80
N LEU A 29 -11.90 -2.92 2.99
CA LEU A 29 -12.68 -1.79 3.47
C LEU A 29 -13.92 -2.24 4.24
N ASP A 30 -14.66 -3.25 3.74
CA ASP A 30 -15.82 -3.84 4.43
C ASP A 30 -15.44 -4.44 5.81
N LEU A 31 -14.19 -4.89 5.96
CA LEU A 31 -13.64 -5.40 7.23
C LEU A 31 -13.07 -4.30 8.13
N GLY A 32 -13.17 -3.03 7.74
CA GLY A 32 -12.62 -1.89 8.46
C GLY A 32 -11.09 -1.78 8.37
N VAL A 33 -10.49 -2.33 7.31
CA VAL A 33 -9.05 -2.21 7.03
C VAL A 33 -8.86 -1.16 5.93
N SER A 34 -8.26 -0.03 6.30
CA SER A 34 -7.91 1.03 5.35
C SER A 34 -6.79 0.57 4.41
N VAL A 35 -6.99 0.76 3.10
CA VAL A 35 -5.98 0.42 2.09
C VAL A 35 -5.45 1.71 1.46
N LYS A 36 -4.11 1.84 1.40
CA LYS A 36 -3.43 3.00 0.81
C LYS A 36 -2.53 2.54 -0.33
N MET A 37 -2.63 3.17 -1.49
CA MET A 37 -1.76 2.90 -2.63
C MET A 37 -0.44 3.65 -2.49
N ILE A 38 0.70 3.00 -2.71
CA ILE A 38 2.01 3.65 -2.70
C ILE A 38 2.75 3.26 -3.98
N THR A 39 2.77 4.16 -4.98
CA THR A 39 3.34 3.90 -6.31
C THR A 39 4.47 4.86 -6.68
N GLY A 40 5.44 4.35 -7.44
CA GLY A 40 6.49 5.16 -8.10
C GLY A 40 5.99 5.89 -9.35
N ASP A 41 4.80 5.56 -9.85
CA ASP A 41 4.21 6.22 -11.03
C ASP A 41 3.85 7.67 -10.77
N GLN A 42 3.62 8.41 -11.86
CA GLN A 42 3.11 9.77 -11.76
C GLN A 42 1.71 9.83 -11.14
N LEU A 43 1.41 10.94 -10.47
CA LEU A 43 0.14 11.15 -9.76
C LEU A 43 -1.10 10.91 -10.63
N ALA A 44 -1.05 11.27 -11.91
CA ALA A 44 -2.16 11.05 -12.83
C ALA A 44 -2.48 9.56 -13.02
N ILE A 45 -1.44 8.71 -13.14
CA ILE A 45 -1.58 7.26 -13.28
C ILE A 45 -2.10 6.67 -11.96
N GLY A 46 -1.50 7.07 -10.82
CA GLY A 46 -1.95 6.62 -9.51
C GLY A 46 -3.44 6.91 -9.26
N LYS A 47 -3.90 8.13 -9.56
CA LYS A 47 -5.31 8.52 -9.41
C LYS A 47 -6.24 7.70 -10.30
N GLU A 48 -5.85 7.45 -11.54
CA GLU A 48 -6.65 6.63 -12.46
C GLU A 48 -6.71 5.17 -12.01
N THR A 49 -5.59 4.60 -11.56
CA THR A 49 -5.56 3.23 -11.00
C THR A 49 -6.39 3.13 -9.72
N GLY A 50 -6.27 4.09 -8.81
CA GLY A 50 -7.08 4.16 -7.59
C GLY A 50 -8.58 4.26 -7.87
N ARG A 51 -8.97 5.08 -8.87
CA ARG A 51 -10.36 5.19 -9.33
C ARG A 51 -10.88 3.86 -9.88
N ARG A 52 -10.11 3.16 -10.71
CA ARG A 52 -10.49 1.85 -11.28
C ARG A 52 -10.64 0.77 -10.22
N LEU A 53 -9.81 0.81 -9.19
CA LEU A 53 -9.83 -0.13 -8.08
C LEU A 53 -10.86 0.20 -6.98
N GLY A 54 -11.53 1.36 -7.06
CA GLY A 54 -12.51 1.78 -6.06
C GLY A 54 -11.91 2.27 -4.75
N MET A 55 -10.64 2.70 -4.76
CA MET A 55 -9.90 3.17 -3.58
C MET A 55 -10.19 4.64 -3.25
N GLY A 56 -10.63 5.40 -4.24
CA GLY A 56 -10.70 6.86 -4.20
C GLY A 56 -9.60 7.53 -5.01
N THR A 57 -9.62 8.86 -5.02
CA THR A 57 -8.71 9.71 -5.82
C THR A 57 -7.97 10.74 -4.97
N ASN A 58 -8.08 10.66 -3.64
CA ASN A 58 -7.40 11.53 -2.69
C ASN A 58 -5.92 11.12 -2.55
N MET A 59 -5.18 11.22 -3.66
CA MET A 59 -3.77 10.88 -3.73
C MET A 59 -2.89 12.12 -3.82
N TYR A 60 -1.71 12.02 -3.21
CA TYR A 60 -0.75 13.11 -3.11
C TYR A 60 0.61 12.73 -3.71
N PRO A 61 1.34 13.69 -4.29
CA PRO A 61 2.71 13.45 -4.71
C PRO A 61 3.64 13.36 -3.50
N SER A 62 4.79 12.70 -3.68
CA SER A 62 5.84 12.60 -2.65
C SER A 62 6.33 13.95 -2.10
N SER A 63 6.30 15.02 -2.88
CA SER A 63 6.62 16.38 -2.41
C SER A 63 5.71 16.87 -1.27
N SER A 64 4.49 16.33 -1.16
CA SER A 64 3.58 16.63 -0.05
C SER A 64 4.06 16.03 1.28
N LEU A 65 4.85 14.95 1.23
CA LEU A 65 5.47 14.32 2.41
C LEU A 65 6.69 15.11 2.90
N LEU A 66 7.37 15.82 2.00
CA LEU A 66 8.54 16.66 2.30
C LEU A 66 8.15 18.05 2.84
N GLY A 67 6.86 18.39 2.86
CA GLY A 67 6.37 19.66 3.37
C GLY A 67 6.68 20.86 2.47
N GLU A 68 7.01 20.63 1.20
CA GLU A 68 7.29 21.71 0.21
C GLU A 68 6.00 22.41 -0.27
N ASN A 69 4.84 21.77 -0.11
CA ASN A 69 3.51 22.32 -0.45
C ASN A 69 2.75 22.90 0.77
N LYS A 70 3.46 23.53 1.71
CA LYS A 70 2.82 24.19 2.88
C LYS A 70 1.85 25.32 2.49
N ASP A 71 2.05 25.94 1.33
CA ASP A 71 1.24 27.08 0.90
C ASP A 71 -0.16 26.70 0.38
N GLN A 72 -0.39 25.44 -0.02
CA GLN A 72 -1.68 24.99 -0.57
C GLN A 72 -2.47 24.06 0.36
N LEU A 73 -1.83 23.41 1.33
CA LEU A 73 -2.46 22.40 2.20
C LEU A 73 -3.01 22.95 3.53
N GLY A 74 -2.78 24.23 3.82
CA GLY A 74 -3.14 24.81 5.12
C GLY A 74 -2.38 24.16 6.28
N ALA A 75 -2.71 24.55 7.52
CA ALA A 75 -2.06 24.10 8.75
C ALA A 75 -2.29 22.61 9.11
N VAL A 76 -2.59 21.75 8.13
CA VAL A 76 -2.80 20.31 8.34
C VAL A 76 -1.44 19.65 8.53
N SER A 77 -1.31 18.84 9.59
CA SER A 77 -0.08 18.07 9.83
C SER A 77 0.13 17.06 8.71
N ILE A 78 1.38 16.83 8.31
CA ILE A 78 1.76 15.77 7.35
C ILE A 78 1.20 14.42 7.79
N ASP A 79 1.14 14.18 9.09
CA ASP A 79 0.63 12.92 9.65
C ASP A 79 -0.88 12.76 9.41
N ASP A 80 -1.66 13.84 9.55
CA ASP A 80 -3.11 13.81 9.29
C ASP A 80 -3.38 13.65 7.79
N LEU A 81 -2.50 14.19 6.94
CA LEU A 81 -2.56 13.94 5.50
C LEU A 81 -2.30 12.47 5.18
N ILE A 82 -1.27 11.86 5.79
CA ILE A 82 -0.98 10.43 5.60
C ILE A 82 -2.14 9.56 6.06
N GLU A 83 -2.77 9.90 7.17
CA GLU A 83 -3.90 9.18 7.72
C GLU A 83 -5.15 9.26 6.81
N ASN A 84 -5.41 10.42 6.20
CA ASN A 84 -6.61 10.63 5.37
C ASN A 84 -6.41 10.40 3.86
N ALA A 85 -5.17 10.21 3.38
CA ALA A 85 -4.90 9.98 1.96
C ALA A 85 -5.28 8.55 1.51
N ASP A 86 -5.79 8.44 0.27
CA ASP A 86 -6.03 7.15 -0.39
C ASP A 86 -4.73 6.56 -0.98
N GLY A 87 -3.73 7.40 -1.21
CA GLY A 87 -2.43 6.95 -1.70
C GLY A 87 -1.42 8.04 -2.00
N PHE A 88 -0.23 7.59 -2.38
CA PHE A 88 0.93 8.42 -2.69
C PHE A 88 1.56 7.98 -4.01
N ALA A 89 1.92 8.95 -4.83
CA ALA A 89 2.51 8.75 -6.14
C ALA A 89 3.87 9.45 -6.28
N GLY A 90 4.70 8.98 -7.20
CA GLY A 90 6.08 9.44 -7.37
C GLY A 90 6.93 9.19 -6.13
N VAL A 91 6.67 8.10 -5.40
CA VAL A 91 7.36 7.78 -4.15
C VAL A 91 8.67 7.06 -4.39
N PHE A 92 9.67 7.42 -3.59
CA PHE A 92 10.96 6.74 -3.53
C PHE A 92 10.95 5.72 -2.38
N PRO A 93 11.89 4.75 -2.36
CA PRO A 93 11.96 3.74 -1.30
C PRO A 93 11.95 4.33 0.12
N GLU A 94 12.63 5.46 0.33
CA GLU A 94 12.73 6.17 1.61
C GLU A 94 11.36 6.71 2.04
N HIS A 95 10.54 7.16 1.10
CA HIS A 95 9.19 7.65 1.38
C HIS A 95 8.25 6.52 1.80
N LYS A 96 8.38 5.31 1.23
CA LYS A 96 7.58 4.15 1.65
C LYS A 96 7.83 3.82 3.12
N TYR A 97 9.11 3.80 3.50
CA TYR A 97 9.54 3.58 4.87
C TYR A 97 8.98 4.65 5.82
N GLU A 98 9.08 5.93 5.47
CA GLU A 98 8.62 7.03 6.31
C GLU A 98 7.10 7.04 6.50
N ILE A 99 6.32 6.70 5.47
CA ILE A 99 4.85 6.57 5.56
C ILE A 99 4.47 5.51 6.59
N VAL A 100 5.06 4.32 6.51
CA VAL A 100 4.79 3.22 7.45
C VAL A 100 5.15 3.64 8.88
N LYS A 101 6.33 4.23 9.07
CA LYS A 101 6.81 4.67 10.38
C LYS A 101 5.89 5.73 11.01
N ARG A 102 5.37 6.68 10.23
CA ARG A 102 4.43 7.70 10.70
C ARG A 102 3.07 7.13 11.09
N LEU A 103 2.54 6.20 10.28
CA LEU A 103 1.31 5.49 10.62
C LEU A 103 1.46 4.69 11.92
N GLN A 104 2.60 4.01 12.10
CA GLN A 104 2.93 3.31 13.35
C GLN A 104 3.06 4.26 14.55
N ALA A 105 3.66 5.45 14.37
CA ALA A 105 3.73 6.46 15.41
C ALA A 105 2.34 6.95 15.88
N ARG A 106 1.34 6.91 14.98
CA ARG A 106 -0.08 7.16 15.28
C ARG A 106 -0.83 5.95 15.85
N LYS A 107 -0.11 4.86 16.18
CA LYS A 107 -0.62 3.60 16.75
C LYS A 107 -1.47 2.75 15.78
N HIS A 108 -1.34 2.98 14.47
CA HIS A 108 -1.92 2.07 13.47
C HIS A 108 -1.06 0.83 13.32
N ILE A 109 -1.71 -0.34 13.25
CA ILE A 109 -1.05 -1.59 12.86
C ILE A 109 -0.96 -1.60 11.34
N CYS A 110 0.27 -1.60 10.82
CA CYS A 110 0.53 -1.40 9.40
C CYS A 110 0.94 -2.72 8.73
N GLY A 111 0.16 -3.14 7.75
CA GLY A 111 0.54 -4.18 6.80
C GLY A 111 1.11 -3.55 5.53
N MET A 112 2.31 -3.95 5.11
CA MET A 112 2.92 -3.50 3.86
C MET A 112 2.99 -4.66 2.88
N THR A 113 2.63 -4.40 1.62
CA THR A 113 2.81 -5.37 0.53
C THR A 113 3.79 -4.83 -0.50
N GLY A 114 4.64 -5.72 -1.04
CA GLY A 114 5.64 -5.36 -2.03
C GLY A 114 6.23 -6.58 -2.72
N ASP A 115 6.95 -6.34 -3.80
CA ASP A 115 7.54 -7.36 -4.67
C ASP A 115 9.03 -7.12 -4.91
N GLY A 116 9.46 -5.86 -4.90
CA GLY A 116 10.82 -5.47 -5.23
C GLY A 116 11.77 -5.31 -4.04
N VAL A 117 13.06 -5.26 -4.37
CA VAL A 117 14.15 -4.89 -3.44
C VAL A 117 13.92 -3.51 -2.80
N ASN A 118 13.24 -2.62 -3.52
CA ASN A 118 12.90 -1.27 -3.08
C ASN A 118 11.89 -1.26 -1.92
N ASP A 119 11.08 -2.31 -1.80
CA ASP A 119 10.07 -2.42 -0.74
C ASP A 119 10.61 -3.10 0.51
N ALA A 120 11.77 -3.76 0.43
CA ALA A 120 12.34 -4.52 1.54
C ALA A 120 12.48 -3.69 2.85
N PRO A 121 12.94 -2.42 2.83
CA PRO A 121 12.99 -1.61 4.06
C PRO A 121 11.61 -1.33 4.66
N ALA A 122 10.60 -1.07 3.82
CA ALA A 122 9.23 -0.79 4.24
C ALA A 122 8.52 -2.06 4.74
N LEU A 123 8.74 -3.20 4.06
CA LEU A 123 8.27 -4.51 4.48
C LEU A 123 8.82 -4.90 5.85
N LYS A 124 10.09 -4.58 6.12
CA LYS A 124 10.77 -4.97 7.35
C LYS A 124 10.33 -4.18 8.58
N ILE A 125 9.98 -2.90 8.41
CA ILE A 125 9.53 -2.05 9.52
C ILE A 125 8.03 -2.16 9.80
N ALA A 126 7.24 -2.53 8.79
CA ALA A 126 5.81 -2.78 8.96
C ALA A 126 5.55 -3.83 10.05
N ASP A 127 4.41 -3.75 10.72
CA ASP A 127 4.01 -4.75 11.71
C ASP A 127 3.80 -6.12 11.07
N ILE A 128 3.42 -6.11 9.79
CA ILE A 128 3.31 -7.30 8.94
C ILE A 128 3.82 -6.95 7.53
N GLY A 129 4.96 -7.51 7.14
CA GLY A 129 5.46 -7.46 5.76
C GLY A 129 4.88 -8.62 4.92
N ILE A 130 4.31 -8.34 3.76
CA ILE A 130 3.70 -9.33 2.86
C ILE A 130 4.38 -9.29 1.48
N ALA A 131 5.13 -10.33 1.15
CA ALA A 131 5.72 -10.51 -0.16
C ALA A 131 4.76 -11.28 -1.09
N VAL A 132 4.58 -10.78 -2.32
CA VAL A 132 3.77 -11.48 -3.35
C VAL A 132 4.52 -12.68 -3.95
N ALA A 133 3.82 -13.59 -4.61
CA ALA A 133 4.41 -14.83 -5.16
C ALA A 133 5.61 -14.57 -6.10
N ASP A 134 5.49 -13.56 -6.95
CA ASP A 134 6.52 -13.20 -7.95
C ASP A 134 7.60 -12.25 -7.40
N SER A 135 7.66 -12.09 -6.08
CA SER A 135 8.60 -11.19 -5.42
C SER A 135 10.06 -11.65 -5.49
N THR A 136 10.96 -10.68 -5.37
CA THR A 136 12.41 -10.89 -5.27
C THR A 136 12.79 -11.61 -3.97
N ASP A 137 13.92 -12.33 -3.95
CA ASP A 137 14.43 -13.00 -2.74
C ASP A 137 14.66 -12.02 -1.58
N ALA A 138 15.02 -10.77 -1.89
CA ALA A 138 15.18 -9.72 -0.89
C ALA A 138 13.84 -9.36 -0.23
N ALA A 139 12.77 -9.20 -1.02
CA ALA A 139 11.43 -8.92 -0.51
C ALA A 139 10.91 -10.09 0.33
N ARG A 140 11.07 -11.34 -0.12
CA ARG A 140 10.72 -12.55 0.64
C ARG A 140 11.44 -12.63 1.99
N SER A 141 12.74 -12.32 2.00
CA SER A 141 13.55 -12.35 3.22
C SER A 141 13.20 -11.22 4.20
N ALA A 142 12.65 -10.11 3.69
CA ALA A 142 12.22 -8.98 4.50
C ALA A 142 10.78 -9.13 5.04
N SER A 143 9.94 -9.94 4.40
CA SER A 143 8.52 -10.16 4.75
C SER A 143 8.30 -11.23 5.83
N ASP A 144 7.20 -11.11 6.56
CA ASP A 144 6.73 -12.10 7.53
C ASP A 144 5.81 -13.15 6.88
N ILE A 145 5.11 -12.77 5.81
CA ILE A 145 4.20 -13.62 5.04
C ILE A 145 4.62 -13.59 3.58
N VAL A 146 4.76 -14.76 2.97
CA VAL A 146 4.99 -14.91 1.53
C VAL A 146 3.77 -15.57 0.90
N LEU A 147 3.14 -14.90 -0.05
CA LEU A 147 2.03 -15.45 -0.82
C LEU A 147 2.58 -16.46 -1.83
N THR A 148 2.07 -17.69 -1.82
CA THR A 148 2.51 -18.75 -2.75
C THR A 148 1.73 -18.75 -4.06
N GLU A 149 0.60 -18.04 -4.10
CA GLU A 149 -0.30 -17.95 -5.25
C GLU A 149 -0.37 -16.50 -5.75
N PRO A 150 -0.56 -16.28 -7.06
CA PRO A 150 -0.73 -14.94 -7.60
C PRO A 150 -2.06 -14.35 -7.14
N GLY A 151 -2.03 -13.12 -6.64
CA GLY A 151 -3.20 -12.39 -6.17
C GLY A 151 -2.99 -11.76 -4.81
N LEU A 152 -3.96 -10.96 -4.38
CA LEU A 152 -4.01 -10.28 -3.09
C LEU A 152 -5.15 -10.79 -2.20
N SER A 153 -6.07 -11.59 -2.75
CA SER A 153 -7.22 -12.15 -2.03
C SER A 153 -6.83 -12.94 -0.78
N VAL A 154 -5.65 -13.58 -0.78
CA VAL A 154 -5.09 -14.32 0.37
C VAL A 154 -4.92 -13.42 1.60
N ILE A 155 -4.66 -12.12 1.42
CA ILE A 155 -4.55 -11.15 2.52
C ILE A 155 -5.86 -11.08 3.30
N ILE A 156 -7.02 -11.12 2.62
CA ILE A 156 -8.33 -11.11 3.28
C ILE A 156 -8.54 -12.37 4.11
N SER A 157 -8.18 -13.53 3.55
CA SER A 157 -8.25 -14.80 4.26
C SER A 157 -7.36 -14.79 5.51
N ALA A 158 -6.16 -14.21 5.42
CA ALA A 158 -5.25 -14.04 6.56
C ALA A 158 -5.86 -13.14 7.64
N VAL A 159 -6.45 -11.99 7.28
CA VAL A 159 -7.12 -11.09 8.22
C VAL A 159 -8.29 -11.79 8.94
N LEU A 160 -9.17 -12.47 8.20
CA LEU A 160 -10.31 -13.19 8.78
C LEU A 160 -9.86 -14.31 9.73
N THR A 161 -8.89 -15.10 9.31
CA THR A 161 -8.35 -16.21 10.10
C THR A 161 -7.67 -15.70 11.36
N SER A 162 -6.88 -14.63 11.26
CA SER A 162 -6.23 -13.99 12.40
C SER A 162 -7.25 -13.50 13.43
N ARG A 163 -8.31 -12.80 12.99
CA ARG A 163 -9.40 -12.36 13.88
C ARG A 163 -10.10 -13.53 14.57
N ALA A 164 -10.37 -14.62 13.86
CA ALA A 164 -10.99 -15.82 14.42
C ALA A 164 -10.09 -16.51 15.46
N ILE A 165 -8.79 -16.62 15.19
CA ILE A 165 -7.81 -17.17 16.14
C ILE A 165 -7.72 -16.29 17.39
N PHE A 166 -7.61 -14.97 17.22
CA PHE A 166 -7.52 -14.04 18.33
C PHE A 166 -8.77 -14.08 19.23
N GLN A 167 -9.96 -14.17 18.63
CA GLN A 167 -11.21 -14.34 19.38
C GLN A 167 -11.22 -15.64 20.20
N ARG A 168 -10.76 -16.76 19.62
CA ARG A 168 -10.64 -18.04 20.33
C ARG A 168 -9.65 -17.95 21.50
N MET A 169 -8.47 -17.37 21.27
CA MET A 169 -7.46 -17.18 22.32
C MET A 169 -8.02 -16.37 23.50
N LYS A 170 -8.69 -15.25 23.21
CA LYS A 170 -9.32 -14.40 24.24
C LYS A 170 -10.37 -15.17 25.05
N ASN A 171 -11.18 -16.00 24.39
CA ASN A 171 -12.17 -16.83 25.07
C ASN A 171 -11.51 -17.85 26.03
N TYR A 172 -10.40 -18.48 25.64
CA TYR A 172 -9.66 -19.40 26.51
C TYR A 172 -8.99 -18.71 27.70
N THR A 173 -8.56 -17.46 27.57
CA THR A 173 -7.94 -16.71 28.67
C THR A 173 -8.97 -16.17 29.68
N VAL A 174 -10.17 -15.80 29.21
CA VAL A 174 -11.21 -15.18 30.05
C VAL A 174 -12.08 -16.23 30.77
N ILE A 175 -12.17 -17.46 30.25
CA ILE A 175 -12.83 -18.57 30.94
C ILE A 175 -11.74 -19.35 31.69
N PRO A 176 -11.44 -19.04 32.97
CA PRO A 176 -10.71 -20.00 33.78
C PRO A 176 -11.56 -21.28 33.82
N ARG A 177 -10.98 -22.41 33.43
CA ARG A 177 -11.54 -23.73 33.78
C ARG A 177 -11.88 -23.69 35.27
N LEU A 178 -13.17 -23.80 35.62
CA LEU A 178 -13.59 -24.31 36.91
C LEU A 178 -13.24 -25.80 36.99
#